data_AF-A0A9D8I7T4-F1
#
_entry.id   AF-A0A9D8I7T4-F1
#
_cell.length_a   1.000
_cell.length_b   1.000
_cell.length_c   1.000
_cell.angle_alpha   90.00
_cell.angle_beta   90.00
_cell.angle_gamma   90.00
#
_symmetry.space_group_name_H-M   'P 1'
#
loop_
_entity.id
_entity.type
_entity.pdbx_description
1 polymer ?
#
loop_
_entity_poly.entity_id
_entity_poly.type
_entity_poly.pdbx_seq_one_letter_code
_entity_poly.pdbx_strand_id
1 'polypeptide(L)'
;MPRAALPQDHPLAPDLVVLNADIRTLHPRNPRMQALAVRDGRIFLLGDSATVRKLAMKQTRVIDAKGMLAPGMLADFVMLDRNLFTVPPDELQHARVALTVMDGRVV
;
A
#
# COMPACT_ATOMS: atom_id res chain seq x y z
N MET A 1 -8.91 -29.22 -12.63
CA MET A 1 -8.11 -28.85 -11.43
C MET A 1 -9.04 -28.17 -10.44
N PRO A 2 -9.17 -28.62 -9.17
CA PRO A 2 -10.10 -27.98 -8.24
C PRO A 2 -9.54 -26.63 -7.80
N ARG A 3 -10.20 -25.57 -8.26
CA ARG A 3 -10.05 -24.19 -7.79
C ARG A 3 -10.43 -24.19 -6.31
N ALA A 4 -9.58 -23.67 -5.42
CA ALA A 4 -9.96 -23.47 -4.02
C ALA A 4 -11.26 -22.65 -4.03
N ALA A 5 -12.36 -23.28 -3.63
CA ALA A 5 -13.67 -22.66 -3.66
C ALA A 5 -13.67 -21.53 -2.65
N LEU A 6 -13.87 -20.31 -3.13
CA LEU A 6 -14.32 -19.21 -2.27
C LEU A 6 -15.56 -19.71 -1.51
N PRO A 7 -15.64 -19.54 -0.18
CA PRO A 7 -16.83 -19.87 0.60
C PRO A 7 -18.08 -19.37 -0.13
N GLN A 8 -19.01 -20.29 -0.42
CA GLN A 8 -20.09 -20.08 -1.40
C GLN A 8 -21.30 -19.30 -0.86
N ASP A 9 -21.31 -18.87 0.41
CA ASP A 9 -22.47 -18.21 1.00
C ASP A 9 -22.09 -16.83 1.54
N HIS A 10 -22.58 -15.80 0.83
CA HIS A 10 -22.43 -14.36 1.04
C HIS A 10 -21.11 -13.74 0.51
N PRO A 11 -21.15 -12.69 -0.34
CA PRO A 11 -19.99 -11.82 -0.51
C PRO A 11 -19.82 -11.11 0.83
N LEU A 12 -19.06 -11.71 1.76
CA LEU A 12 -18.88 -11.17 3.10
C LEU A 12 -18.26 -9.79 2.97
N ALA A 13 -19.12 -8.78 3.08
CA ALA A 13 -18.75 -7.39 3.05
C ALA A 13 -17.69 -7.19 4.14
N PRO A 14 -16.44 -6.85 3.79
CA PRO A 14 -15.39 -6.74 4.78
C PRO A 14 -15.69 -5.60 5.75
N ASP A 15 -15.42 -5.81 7.03
CA ASP A 15 -15.43 -4.74 8.03
C ASP A 15 -14.24 -3.82 7.81
N LEU A 16 -13.12 -4.38 7.34
CA LEU A 16 -11.88 -3.68 7.04
C LEU A 16 -11.25 -4.21 5.75
N VAL A 17 -10.81 -3.29 4.92
CA VAL A 17 -9.90 -3.54 3.80
C VAL A 17 -8.63 -2.72 4.00
N VAL A 18 -7.47 -3.34 3.88
CA VAL A 18 -6.17 -2.66 3.84
C VAL A 18 -5.62 -2.78 2.44
N LEU A 19 -5.25 -1.66 1.84
CA LEU A 19 -4.75 -1.54 0.48
C LEU A 19 -3.34 -0.97 0.48
N ASN A 20 -2.60 -1.19 -0.60
CA ASN A 20 -1.27 -0.63 -0.83
C ASN A 20 -0.25 -0.97 0.28
N ALA A 21 -0.45 -2.11 0.94
CA ALA A 21 0.39 -2.58 2.03
C ALA A 21 1.50 -3.52 1.54
N ASP A 22 2.60 -3.63 2.29
CA ASP A 22 3.60 -4.70 2.08
C ASP A 22 3.24 -5.91 2.97
N ILE A 23 2.45 -6.85 2.45
CA ILE A 23 2.01 -8.02 3.22
C ILE A 23 2.90 -9.21 2.89
N ARG A 24 3.73 -9.63 3.85
CA ARG A 24 4.58 -10.83 3.73
C ARG A 24 3.84 -12.04 4.28
N THR A 25 3.76 -13.10 3.49
CA THR A 25 3.11 -14.36 3.87
C THR A 25 4.10 -15.51 3.84
N LEU A 26 3.79 -16.58 4.57
CA LEU A 26 4.55 -17.84 4.51
C LEU A 26 4.11 -18.73 3.32
N HIS A 27 3.27 -18.23 2.41
CA HIS A 27 2.79 -19.01 1.28
C HIS A 27 3.85 -19.05 0.17
N PRO A 28 4.34 -20.23 -0.26
CA PRO A 28 5.52 -20.34 -1.12
C PRO A 28 5.34 -19.70 -2.50
N ARG A 29 4.10 -19.70 -3.05
CA ARG A 29 3.80 -19.07 -4.35
C ARG A 29 3.41 -17.60 -4.24
N ASN A 30 3.02 -17.15 -3.05
CA ASN A 30 2.43 -15.82 -2.82
C ASN A 30 3.10 -15.14 -1.61
N PRO A 31 4.44 -15.04 -1.58
CA PRO A 31 5.16 -14.58 -0.39
C PRO A 31 4.94 -13.09 -0.10
N ARG A 32 4.45 -12.33 -1.09
CA ARG A 32 4.22 -10.89 -1.00
C ARG A 32 2.89 -10.51 -1.65
N MET A 33 2.01 -9.86 -0.90
CA MET A 33 0.68 -9.39 -1.33
C MET A 33 0.54 -7.89 -1.05
N GLN A 34 -0.43 -7.24 -1.68
CA GLN A 34 -0.60 -5.78 -1.59
C GLN A 34 -1.83 -5.35 -0.79
N ALA A 35 -2.77 -6.27 -0.56
CA ALA A 35 -4.00 -5.98 0.15
C ALA A 35 -4.56 -7.19 0.90
N LEU A 36 -5.36 -6.88 1.93
CA LEU A 36 -6.12 -7.86 2.70
C LEU A 36 -7.54 -7.38 2.98
N ALA A 37 -8.46 -8.32 3.14
CA ALA A 37 -9.83 -8.09 3.60
C ALA A 37 -10.08 -8.87 4.89
N VAL A 38 -10.68 -8.18 5.87
CA VAL A 38 -11.01 -8.71 7.19
C VAL A 38 -12.52 -8.68 7.41
N ARG A 39 -13.04 -9.77 7.99
CA ARG A 39 -14.41 -9.88 8.47
C ARG A 39 -14.41 -10.58 9.83
N ASP A 40 -15.13 -10.04 10.80
CA ASP A 40 -15.26 -10.59 12.16
C ASP A 40 -13.90 -10.91 12.79
N GLY A 41 -12.94 -9.99 12.60
CA GLY A 41 -11.57 -10.11 13.11
C GLY A 41 -10.67 -11.13 12.38
N ARG A 42 -11.14 -11.76 11.29
CA ARG A 42 -10.38 -12.74 10.52
C ARG A 42 -10.06 -12.27 9.11
N ILE A 43 -8.82 -12.47 8.66
CA ILE A 43 -8.43 -12.26 7.26
C ILE A 43 -9.04 -13.38 6.43
N PHE A 44 -9.88 -13.04 5.45
CA PHE A 44 -10.49 -14.03 4.55
C PHE A 44 -10.03 -13.91 3.10
N LEU A 45 -9.37 -12.81 2.74
CA LEU A 45 -8.78 -12.63 1.42
C LEU A 45 -7.45 -11.86 1.49
N LEU A 46 -6.50 -12.30 0.68
CA LEU A 46 -5.26 -11.59 0.34
C LEU A 46 -5.18 -11.45 -1.19
N GLY A 47 -4.61 -10.35 -1.68
CA GLY A 47 -4.44 -10.17 -3.12
C GLY A 47 -3.78 -8.84 -3.49
N ASP A 48 -3.99 -8.44 -4.74
CA ASP A 48 -3.61 -7.11 -5.24
C ASP A 48 -4.60 -6.04 -4.75
N SER A 49 -4.13 -4.79 -4.62
CA SER A 49 -4.96 -3.68 -4.14
C SER A 49 -6.20 -3.44 -5.00
N ALA A 50 -6.11 -3.63 -6.31
CA ALA A 50 -7.22 -3.32 -7.21
C ALA A 50 -8.37 -4.34 -7.05
N THR A 51 -8.04 -5.62 -6.93
CA THR A 51 -9.01 -6.71 -6.71
C THR A 51 -9.65 -6.59 -5.34
N VAL A 52 -8.86 -6.37 -4.28
CA VAL A 52 -9.42 -6.28 -2.92
C VAL A 52 -10.25 -5.00 -2.76
N ARG A 53 -9.87 -3.87 -3.40
CA ARG A 53 -10.65 -2.63 -3.37
C ARG A 53 -12.07 -2.81 -3.93
N LYS A 54 -12.29 -3.73 -4.88
CA LYS A 54 -13.63 -4.02 -5.42
C LYS A 54 -14.59 -4.61 -4.38
N LEU A 55 -14.07 -5.14 -3.27
CA LEU A 55 -14.88 -5.65 -2.17
C LEU A 55 -15.32 -4.57 -1.18
N ALA A 56 -14.68 -3.39 -1.21
CA ALA A 56 -15.01 -2.33 -0.28
C ALA A 56 -16.44 -1.81 -0.52
N MET A 57 -17.25 -1.82 0.52
CA MET A 57 -18.61 -1.30 0.51
C MET A 57 -18.70 0.00 1.31
N LYS A 58 -19.88 0.63 1.31
CA LYS A 58 -20.13 1.90 2.01
C LYS A 58 -19.76 1.87 3.50
N GLN A 59 -19.96 0.72 4.15
CA GLN A 59 -19.69 0.47 5.56
C GLN A 59 -18.28 -0.08 5.84
N THR A 60 -17.54 -0.48 4.80
CA THR A 60 -16.19 -1.04 4.96
C THR A 60 -15.23 0.06 5.37
N ARG A 61 -14.48 -0.15 6.45
CA ARG A 61 -13.33 0.71 6.77
C ARG A 61 -12.23 0.44 5.74
N VAL A 62 -11.78 1.46 5.04
CA VAL A 62 -10.66 1.34 4.10
C VAL A 62 -9.43 2.01 4.70
N ILE A 63 -8.37 1.22 4.88
CA ILE A 63 -7.03 1.73 5.21
C ILE A 63 -6.22 1.70 3.93
N ASP A 64 -5.82 2.89 3.47
CA ASP A 64 -4.84 3.02 2.40
C ASP A 64 -3.45 3.11 3.04
N ALA A 65 -2.77 1.97 3.11
CA ALA A 65 -1.44 1.91 3.67
C ALA A 65 -0.49 2.65 2.73
N LYS A 66 0.26 3.60 3.28
CA LYS A 66 1.39 4.19 2.56
C LYS A 66 2.54 3.19 2.62
N GLY A 67 3.35 3.13 1.56
CA GLY A 67 4.61 2.39 1.58
C GLY A 67 5.44 2.78 2.81
N MET A 68 6.26 1.84 3.30
CA MET A 68 7.04 2.03 4.51
C MET A 68 8.45 2.48 4.17
N LEU A 69 8.90 3.59 4.77
CA LEU A 69 10.31 3.97 4.80
C LEU A 69 10.94 3.44 6.09
N ALA A 70 11.67 2.34 5.98
CA ALA A 70 12.34 1.68 7.10
C ALA A 70 13.69 1.08 6.66
N PRO A 71 14.65 0.89 7.59
CA PRO A 71 15.91 0.22 7.27
C PRO A 71 15.70 -1.15 6.62
N GLY A 72 16.44 -1.42 5.53
CA GLY A 72 16.34 -2.66 4.77
C GLY A 72 15.19 -2.72 3.76
N MET A 73 14.38 -1.66 3.63
CA MET A 73 13.45 -1.47 2.52
C MET A 73 14.11 -0.66 1.39
N LEU A 74 13.64 -0.87 0.16
CA LEU A 74 14.03 -0.05 -0.99
C LEU A 74 13.19 1.24 -0.97
N ALA A 75 13.85 2.37 -1.21
CA ALA A 75 13.20 3.66 -1.33
C ALA A 75 13.98 4.54 -2.31
N ASP A 76 13.24 5.14 -3.25
CA ASP A 76 13.74 6.13 -4.20
C ASP A 76 12.98 7.44 -3.98
N PHE A 77 13.67 8.47 -3.48
CA PHE A 77 13.07 9.78 -3.31
C PHE A 77 14.14 10.87 -3.27
N VAL A 78 13.70 12.11 -3.53
CA VAL A 78 14.50 13.32 -3.30
C VAL A 78 13.85 14.15 -2.20
N MET A 79 14.68 14.75 -1.36
CA MET A 79 14.25 15.80 -0.44
C MET A 79 14.67 17.14 -1.02
N LEU A 80 13.72 18.05 -1.14
CA LEU A 80 13.98 19.41 -1.60
C LEU A 80 14.31 20.31 -0.41
N ASP A 81 15.06 21.38 -0.67
CA ASP A 81 15.50 22.34 0.36
C ASP A 81 14.35 23.23 0.88
N ARG A 82 13.15 23.11 0.32
CA ARG A 82 11.95 23.87 0.68
C ARG A 82 10.66 23.13 0.32
N ASN A 83 9.55 23.58 0.89
CA ASN A 83 8.22 23.10 0.53
C ASN A 83 7.69 23.83 -0.71
N LEU A 84 7.56 23.12 -1.84
CA LEU A 84 7.10 23.71 -3.10
C LEU A 84 5.63 24.17 -3.07
N PHE A 85 4.81 23.64 -2.17
CA PHE A 85 3.39 23.98 -2.10
C PHE A 85 3.11 25.29 -1.36
N THR A 86 4.13 25.88 -0.74
CA THR A 86 4.00 27.11 0.06
C THR A 86 4.81 28.28 -0.50
N VAL A 87 5.66 28.05 -1.51
CA VAL A 87 6.46 29.12 -2.13
C VAL A 87 5.74 29.73 -3.33
N PRO A 88 5.97 31.03 -3.62
CA PRO A 88 5.48 31.67 -4.83
C PRO A 88 5.97 30.97 -6.12
N PRO A 89 5.20 30.99 -7.23
CA PRO A 89 5.58 30.32 -8.47
C PRO A 89 6.93 30.75 -9.05
N ASP A 90 7.28 32.03 -8.94
CA ASP A 90 8.55 32.60 -9.39
C ASP A 90 9.75 32.14 -8.55
N GLU A 91 9.52 31.64 -7.34
CA GLU A 91 10.56 31.06 -6.49
C GLU A 91 10.81 29.57 -6.74
N LEU A 92 9.92 28.87 -7.45
CA LEU A 92 10.03 27.43 -7.69
C LEU A 92 11.35 27.05 -8.38
N GLN A 93 11.85 27.91 -9.26
CA GLN A 93 13.12 27.69 -9.98
C GLN A 93 14.36 27.69 -9.06
N HIS A 94 14.24 28.21 -7.85
CA HIS A 94 15.34 28.25 -6.87
C HIS A 94 15.33 27.06 -5.92
N ALA A 95 14.35 26.15 -6.04
CA ALA A 95 14.35 24.92 -5.26
C ALA A 95 15.53 24.03 -5.65
N ARG A 96 16.20 23.46 -4.65
CA ARG A 96 17.35 22.57 -4.85
C ARG A 96 17.09 21.22 -4.21
N VAL A 97 17.74 20.19 -4.75
CA VAL A 97 17.78 18.87 -4.13
C VAL A 97 18.75 18.94 -2.95
N ALA A 98 18.22 18.72 -1.74
CA ALA A 98 18.99 18.66 -0.51
C ALA A 98 19.50 17.24 -0.21
N LEU A 99 18.78 16.22 -0.66
CA LEU A 99 19.13 14.82 -0.50
C LEU A 99 18.55 13.99 -1.66
N THR A 100 19.34 13.06 -2.17
CA THR A 100 18.86 11.98 -3.04
C THR A 100 19.02 10.65 -2.34
N VAL A 101 17.97 9.83 -2.35
CA VAL A 101 18.03 8.44 -1.92
C VAL A 101 17.62 7.55 -3.09
N MET A 102 18.46 6.55 -3.41
CA MET A 102 18.22 5.52 -4.42
C MET A 102 18.53 4.15 -3.83
N ASP A 103 17.63 3.18 -4.03
CA ASP A 103 17.70 1.84 -3.43
C ASP A 103 17.94 1.86 -1.90
N GLY A 104 17.39 2.89 -1.22
CA GLY A 104 17.58 3.08 0.22
C GLY A 104 18.96 3.61 0.64
N ARG A 105 19.81 4.05 -0.30
CA ARG A 105 21.12 4.65 -0.04
C ARG A 105 21.17 6.12 -0.45
N VAL A 106 21.90 6.94 0.30
CA VAL A 106 22.19 8.33 -0.06
C VAL A 106 23.21 8.37 -1.20
N VAL A 107 22.94 9.17 -2.23
CA VAL A 107 23.81 9.36 -3.41
C VAL A 107 24.05 10.83 -3.74
#